data_AF-A0A6J4H1H8-F1
#
_entry.id   AF-A0A6J4H1H8-F1
#
_cell.length_a   1.000
_cell.length_b   1.000
_cell.length_c   1.000
_cell.angle_alpha   90.00
_cell.angle_beta   90.00
_cell.angle_gamma   90.00
#
_symmetry.space_group_name_H-M   'P 1'
#
loop_
_entity.id
_entity.type
_entity.pdbx_description
1 polymer ?
#
loop_
_entity_poly.entity_id
_entity_poly.type
_entity_poly.pdbx_seq_one_letter_code
_entity_poly.pdbx_strand_id
1 'polypeptide(L)'
;MSSSASVDLDGAPLLRTELAVGPEHPAAAGPAVTAGARAVGSVLLVGAPWAASPGSTVLGPTAVVLALAGPGMQITALAADASGLRRQLDHGMELTRSHTRCDAAP
;
A
#
# COMPACT_ATOMS: atom_id res chain seq x y z
N MET A 1 11.31 -15.35 -1.80
CA MET A 1 11.27 -14.28 -0.80
C MET A 1 9.89 -14.25 -0.18
N SER A 2 9.82 -14.28 1.15
CA SER A 2 8.58 -13.99 1.87
C SER A 2 8.75 -12.73 2.73
N SER A 3 7.68 -11.96 2.86
CA SER A 3 7.60 -10.78 3.70
C SER A 3 6.23 -10.76 4.39
N SER A 4 6.21 -10.53 5.69
CA SER A 4 5.00 -10.43 6.49
C SER A 4 5.01 -9.15 7.31
N ALA A 5 3.85 -8.52 7.46
CA ALA A 5 3.67 -7.39 8.38
C ALA A 5 2.37 -7.55 9.17
N SER A 6 2.47 -7.30 10.48
CA SER A 6 1.35 -7.31 11.42
C SER A 6 1.39 -6.05 12.25
N VAL A 7 0.31 -5.27 12.21
CA VAL A 7 0.20 -4.01 12.93
C VAL A 7 -1.12 -3.92 13.67
N ASP A 8 -1.02 -3.57 14.94
CA ASP A 8 -2.14 -3.30 15.84
C ASP A 8 -2.11 -1.84 16.23
N LEU A 9 -3.29 -1.24 16.39
CA LEU A 9 -3.46 0.10 16.93
C LEU A 9 -4.35 0.03 18.15
N ASP A 10 -3.84 0.51 19.29
CA ASP A 10 -4.53 0.47 20.59
C ASP A 10 -5.02 -0.94 20.96
N GLY A 11 -4.23 -1.96 20.58
CA GLY A 11 -4.55 -3.37 20.81
C GLY A 11 -5.56 -3.98 19.83
N ALA A 12 -6.12 -3.21 18.90
CA ALA A 12 -7.00 -3.70 17.85
C ALA A 12 -6.22 -3.99 16.54
N PRO A 13 -6.51 -5.09 15.82
CA PRO A 13 -5.86 -5.38 14.55
C PRO A 13 -6.16 -4.34 13.48
N LEU A 14 -5.12 -3.75 12.90
CA LEU A 14 -5.24 -2.78 11.80
C LEU A 14 -4.80 -3.35 10.46
N LEU A 15 -3.69 -4.08 10.42
CA LEU A 15 -3.19 -4.73 9.21
C LEU A 15 -2.59 -6.09 9.51
N ARG A 16 -2.88 -7.06 8.63
CA ARG A 16 -2.19 -8.34 8.52
C ARG A 16 -1.95 -8.61 7.03
N THR A 17 -0.70 -8.77 6.64
CA THR A 17 -0.34 -9.06 5.25
C THR A 17 0.84 -10.02 5.18
N GLU A 18 0.81 -10.87 4.17
CA GLU A 18 1.91 -11.74 3.78
C GLU A 18 2.06 -11.67 2.26
N LEU A 19 3.31 -11.59 1.81
CA LEU A 19 3.69 -11.59 0.41
C LEU A 19 4.79 -12.62 0.20
N ALA A 20 4.53 -13.57 -0.69
CA ALA A 20 5.49 -14.59 -1.07
C ALA A 20 5.75 -14.52 -2.59
N VAL A 21 6.99 -14.23 -2.97
CA VAL A 21 7.43 -14.04 -4.37
C VAL A 21 8.78 -14.71 -4.59
N GLY A 22 8.90 -15.52 -5.64
CA GLY A 22 10.16 -16.21 -5.94
C GLY A 22 9.95 -17.49 -6.74
N PRO A 23 11.05 -18.14 -7.18
CA PRO A 23 10.99 -19.40 -7.92
C PRO A 23 10.28 -20.53 -7.16
N GLU A 24 10.29 -20.50 -5.84
CA GLU A 24 9.53 -21.41 -4.97
C GLU A 24 8.00 -21.18 -5.03
N HIS A 25 7.58 -20.03 -5.58
CA HIS A 25 6.19 -19.66 -5.86
C HIS A 25 6.02 -19.39 -7.35
N PRO A 26 5.95 -20.42 -8.21
CA PRO A 26 6.01 -20.26 -9.67
C PRO A 26 4.87 -19.42 -10.26
N ALA A 27 3.73 -19.33 -9.58
CA ALA A 27 2.62 -18.46 -9.98
C ALA A 27 2.84 -16.97 -9.65
N ALA A 28 3.88 -16.62 -8.89
CA ALA A 28 4.13 -15.25 -8.44
C ALA A 28 4.38 -14.26 -9.57
N ALA A 29 4.90 -14.72 -10.73
CA ALA A 29 5.06 -13.88 -11.91
C ALA A 29 3.76 -13.69 -12.72
N GLY A 30 2.69 -14.40 -12.37
CA GLY A 30 1.41 -14.35 -13.07
C GLY A 30 0.67 -13.02 -12.90
N PRO A 31 -0.35 -12.75 -13.73
CA PRO A 31 -1.07 -11.48 -13.75
C PRO A 31 -1.84 -11.19 -12.45
N ALA A 32 -2.14 -12.21 -11.66
CA ALA A 32 -2.81 -12.06 -10.37
C ALA A 32 -1.87 -11.61 -9.23
N VAL A 33 -0.55 -11.65 -9.43
CA VAL A 33 0.44 -11.37 -8.38
C VAL A 33 1.35 -10.21 -8.79
N THR A 34 2.44 -10.44 -9.55
CA THR A 34 3.33 -9.35 -9.97
C THR A 34 3.17 -8.95 -11.44
N ALA A 35 2.46 -9.72 -12.26
CA ALA A 35 2.35 -9.50 -13.71
C ALA A 35 3.73 -9.28 -14.39
N GLY A 36 4.75 -10.01 -13.92
CA GLY A 36 6.12 -9.90 -14.41
C GLY A 36 6.94 -8.72 -13.85
N ALA A 37 6.38 -7.90 -12.97
CA ALA A 37 7.12 -6.84 -12.28
C ALA A 37 8.25 -7.44 -11.42
N ARG A 38 9.39 -6.74 -11.38
CA ARG A 38 10.58 -7.15 -10.62
C ARG A 38 10.68 -6.49 -9.25
N ALA A 39 9.90 -5.44 -9.03
CA ALA A 39 9.83 -4.72 -7.77
C ALA A 39 8.38 -4.67 -7.31
N VAL A 40 8.16 -5.04 -6.05
CA VAL A 40 6.87 -5.01 -5.35
C VAL A 40 7.11 -4.45 -3.97
N GLY A 41 6.18 -3.65 -3.47
CA GLY A 41 6.29 -3.11 -2.12
C GLY A 41 5.03 -2.42 -1.65
N SER A 42 4.98 -2.16 -0.35
CA SER A 42 3.90 -1.44 0.28
C SER A 42 4.41 -0.45 1.34
N VAL A 43 3.58 0.54 1.63
CA VAL A 43 3.77 1.50 2.72
C VAL A 43 2.49 1.54 3.54
N LEU A 44 2.63 1.53 4.87
CA LEU A 44 1.53 1.70 5.81
C LEU A 44 1.61 3.08 6.45
N LEU A 45 0.51 3.82 6.45
CA LEU A 45 0.31 5.07 7.18
C LEU A 45 -0.75 4.85 8.27
N VAL A 46 -0.46 5.22 9.51
CA VAL A 46 -1.34 4.99 10.68
C VAL A 46 -1.45 6.25 11.52
N GLY A 47 -2.67 6.62 11.93
CA GLY A 47 -2.91 7.74 12.83
C GLY A 47 -4.17 8.54 12.53
N ALA A 48 -4.47 9.49 13.43
CA ALA A 48 -5.69 10.29 13.44
C ALA A 48 -6.03 11.01 12.11
N PRO A 49 -5.08 11.54 11.31
CA PRO A 49 -5.40 12.16 10.03
C PRO A 49 -6.10 11.22 9.03
N TRP A 50 -6.02 9.91 9.23
CA TRP A 50 -6.64 8.90 8.38
C TRP A 50 -7.82 8.18 9.04
N ALA A 51 -8.30 8.70 10.18
CA ALA A 51 -9.46 8.14 10.88
C ALA A 51 -10.77 8.30 10.10
N ALA A 52 -10.96 9.47 9.48
CA ALA A 52 -11.97 9.67 8.46
C ALA A 52 -11.40 9.12 7.14
N SER A 53 -11.73 7.88 6.81
CA SER A 53 -11.23 7.24 5.61
C SER A 53 -11.66 8.02 4.36
N PRO A 54 -10.72 8.59 3.56
CA PRO A 54 -11.08 9.23 2.29
C PRO A 54 -11.45 8.20 1.20
N GLY A 55 -11.50 6.90 1.54
CA GLY A 55 -11.73 5.81 0.60
C GLY A 55 -10.46 5.39 -0.14
N SER A 56 -10.52 4.20 -0.74
CA SER A 56 -9.44 3.67 -1.57
C SER A 56 -9.34 4.42 -2.91
N THR A 57 -8.12 4.64 -3.39
CA THR A 57 -7.85 5.40 -4.63
C THR A 57 -6.87 4.62 -5.51
N VAL A 58 -7.25 4.41 -6.78
CA VAL A 58 -6.34 3.84 -7.79
C VAL A 58 -5.41 4.93 -8.31
N LEU A 59 -4.10 4.73 -8.18
CA LEU A 59 -3.07 5.67 -8.66
C LEU A 59 -2.68 5.40 -10.12
N GLY A 60 -2.90 4.17 -10.57
CA GLY A 60 -2.58 3.71 -11.91
C GLY A 60 -2.73 2.19 -12.04
N PRO A 61 -2.29 1.61 -13.17
CA PRO A 61 -2.48 0.18 -13.44
C PRO A 61 -1.72 -0.73 -12.48
N THR A 62 -0.68 -0.21 -11.81
CA THR A 62 0.20 -1.00 -10.94
C THR A 62 0.33 -0.42 -9.53
N ALA A 63 -0.51 0.54 -9.13
CA ALA A 63 -0.42 1.17 -7.82
C ALA A 63 -1.80 1.63 -7.29
N VAL A 64 -2.01 1.44 -5.99
CA VAL A 64 -3.28 1.75 -5.32
C VAL A 64 -3.04 2.16 -3.86
N VAL A 65 -3.87 3.08 -3.38
CA VAL A 65 -4.04 3.40 -1.96
C VAL A 65 -5.32 2.71 -1.47
N LEU A 66 -5.21 1.94 -0.40
CA LEU A 66 -6.28 1.16 0.19
C LEU A 66 -6.58 1.72 1.58
N ALA A 67 -7.84 2.10 1.81
CA ALA A 67 -8.29 2.41 3.14
C ALA A 67 -8.36 1.14 4.00
N LEU A 68 -7.93 1.25 5.26
CA LEU A 68 -8.03 0.15 6.22
C LEU A 68 -9.30 0.24 7.05
N ALA A 69 -9.65 -0.86 7.72
CA ALA A 69 -10.77 -0.91 8.67
C ALA A 69 -10.39 -0.24 10.01
N GLY A 70 -9.96 1.02 9.95
CA GLY A 70 -9.40 1.79 11.06
C GLY A 70 -8.63 3.02 10.56
N PRO A 71 -7.99 3.78 11.46
CA PRO A 71 -7.32 5.04 11.13
C PRO A 71 -5.96 4.80 10.45
N GLY A 72 -6.01 4.36 9.20
CA GLY A 72 -4.83 4.06 8.40
C GLY A 72 -5.12 3.77 6.94
N MET A 73 -4.05 3.87 6.14
CA MET A 73 -4.06 3.63 4.70
C MET A 73 -2.87 2.75 4.33
N GLN A 74 -3.06 1.83 3.40
CA GLN A 74 -1.99 1.04 2.80
C GLN A 74 -1.79 1.43 1.34
N ILE A 75 -0.58 1.79 0.96
CA ILE A 75 -0.18 1.99 -0.43
C ILE A 75 0.50 0.69 -0.88
N THR A 76 0.11 0.13 -2.01
CA THR A 76 0.79 -1.02 -2.61
C THR A 76 1.07 -0.75 -4.08
N ALA A 77 2.24 -1.18 -4.55
CA ALA A 77 2.67 -0.93 -5.92
C ALA A 77 3.56 -2.04 -6.48
N LEU A 78 3.51 -2.16 -7.81
CA LEU A 78 4.38 -2.97 -8.64
C LEU A 78 5.13 -2.06 -9.63
N ALA A 79 6.38 -2.41 -9.93
CA ALA A 79 7.19 -1.70 -10.92
C ALA A 79 8.25 -2.61 -11.57
N ALA A 80 8.77 -2.15 -12.71
CA ALA A 80 9.87 -2.81 -13.42
C ALA A 80 11.19 -2.80 -12.63
N ASP A 81 11.38 -1.83 -11.73
CA ASP A 81 12.58 -1.66 -10.93
C ASP A 81 12.30 -0.90 -9.61
N ALA A 82 13.29 -0.87 -8.71
CA ALA A 82 13.18 -0.26 -7.39
C ALA A 82 12.97 1.27 -7.45
N SER A 83 13.51 1.96 -8.46
CA SER A 83 13.33 3.42 -8.61
C SER A 83 11.89 3.76 -9.00
N GLY A 84 11.31 2.96 -9.91
CA GLY A 84 9.91 3.07 -10.32
C GLY A 84 8.98 2.77 -9.16
N LEU A 85 9.29 1.72 -8.39
CA LEU A 85 8.53 1.38 -7.18
C LEU A 85 8.55 2.54 -6.19
N ARG A 86 9.73 3.10 -5.92
CA ARG A 86 9.87 4.23 -5.00
C ARG A 86 9.02 5.42 -5.42
N ARG A 87 9.05 5.81 -6.69
CA ARG A 87 8.23 6.92 -7.21
C ARG A 87 6.73 6.69 -7.02
N GLN A 88 6.25 5.46 -7.27
CA GLN A 88 4.83 5.12 -7.07
C GLN A 88 4.42 5.20 -5.60
N LEU A 89 5.26 4.69 -4.70
CA LEU A 89 4.99 4.74 -3.26
C LEU A 89 5.04 6.19 -2.72
N ASP A 90 6.02 6.98 -3.16
CA ASP A 90 6.15 8.39 -2.78
C ASP A 90 4.95 9.21 -3.27
N HIS A 91 4.50 8.98 -4.51
CA HIS A 91 3.30 9.61 -5.05
C HIS A 91 2.04 9.28 -4.23
N GLY A 92 1.86 8.00 -3.85
CA GLY A 92 0.74 7.60 -3.00
C GLY A 92 0.75 8.26 -1.62
N MET A 93 1.94 8.43 -1.03
CA MET A 93 2.09 9.13 0.26
C MET A 93 1.75 10.61 0.13
N GLU A 94 2.19 11.28 -0.92
CA GLU A 94 1.88 12.70 -1.17
C GLU A 94 0.38 12.92 -1.39
N LEU A 95 -0.28 12.07 -2.18
CA LEU A 95 -1.71 12.13 -2.41
C LEU A 95 -2.48 12.00 -1.08
N THR A 96 -2.10 11.02 -0.26
CA THR A 96 -2.79 10.74 1.01
C THR A 96 -2.64 11.90 1.99
N ARG A 97 -1.44 12.51 2.10
CA ARG A 97 -1.21 13.72 2.93
C ARG A 97 -1.94 14.97 2.40
N SER A 98 -2.31 14.99 1.13
CA SER A 98 -3.01 16.11 0.53
C SER A 98 -4.52 16.02 0.77
N HIS A 99 -5.09 14.82 0.74
CA HIS A 99 -6.49 14.59 1.15
C HIS A 99 -6.76 15.01 2.60
N THR A 100 -5.84 14.68 3.52
CA THR A 100 -6.00 15.09 4.93
C THR A 100 -5.98 16.59 5.14
N ARG A 101 -5.34 17.36 4.25
CA ARG A 101 -5.34 18.83 4.33
C ARG A 101 -6.61 19.47 3.76
N CYS A 102 -7.29 18.81 2.83
CA CYS A 102 -8.53 19.31 2.25
C CYS A 102 -9.72 19.07 3.18
N ASP A 103 -9.74 17.92 3.88
CA ASP A 103 -10.78 17.57 4.85
C ASP A 103 -10.67 18.36 6.17
N ALA A 104 -9.49 18.93 6.46
CA ALA A 104 -9.23 19.74 7.64
C ALA A 104 -9.56 21.24 7.47
N ALA A 105 -10.12 21.67 6.33
CA ALA A 105 -10.54 23.06 6.11
C ALA A 105 -11.92 23.30 6.75
N PRO A 106 -12.08 24.31 7.63
CA PRO A 106 -13.33 24.62 8.33
C PRO A 106 -14.39 25.31 7.45
#